data_AF-A0A4S2D189-F1
#
_entry.id   AF-A0A4S2D189-F1
#
_cell.length_a   1.000
_cell.length_b   1.000
_cell.length_c   1.000
_cell.angle_alpha   90.00
_cell.angle_beta   90.00
_cell.angle_gamma   90.00
#
_symmetry.space_group_name_H-M   'P 1'
#
loop_
_entity.id
_entity.type
_entity.pdbx_description
1 polymer ?
#
loop_
_entity_poly.entity_id
_entity_poly.type
_entity_poly.pdbx_seq_one_letter_code
_entity_poly.pdbx_strand_id
1 'polypeptide(L)'
;MSIHTAHDLDRNAQRSWDGLEDPRFESELAGEQAADLVPALRADPAACREAEQWVAGTFDGEHYTEVTLALHQLHHTAPSDLIDSPLLAQLYALAAVEAAAMDEQLLEMATQQVAA
;
A
#
# COMPACT_ATOMS: atom_id res chain seq x y z
N MET A 1 -47.32 -36.76 -17.30
CA MET A 1 -46.81 -35.42 -17.64
C MET A 1 -47.07 -34.52 -16.45
N SER A 2 -46.06 -34.28 -15.61
CA SER A 2 -46.22 -33.43 -14.41
C SER A 2 -46.18 -31.97 -14.83
N ILE A 3 -47.26 -31.25 -14.53
CA ILE A 3 -47.42 -29.83 -14.84
C ILE A 3 -46.71 -29.06 -13.73
N HIS A 4 -45.53 -28.53 -14.02
CA HIS A 4 -44.85 -27.59 -13.13
C HIS A 4 -45.61 -26.26 -13.16
N THR A 5 -46.12 -25.84 -12.00
CA THR A 5 -46.88 -24.60 -11.88
C THR A 5 -45.92 -23.39 -11.84
N ALA A 6 -46.35 -22.26 -12.40
CA ALA A 6 -45.56 -21.01 -12.48
C ALA A 6 -44.98 -20.55 -11.13
N HIS A 7 -45.60 -20.96 -10.02
CA HIS A 7 -45.16 -20.66 -8.66
C HIS A 7 -43.81 -21.31 -8.28
N ASP A 8 -43.43 -22.41 -8.93
CA ASP A 8 -42.13 -23.08 -8.73
C ASP A 8 -40.98 -22.39 -9.48
N LEU A 9 -41.30 -21.70 -10.59
CA LEU A 9 -40.31 -20.92 -11.35
C LEU A 9 -39.93 -19.63 -10.63
N ASP A 10 -40.92 -18.93 -10.03
CA ASP A 10 -40.66 -17.70 -9.26
C ASP A 10 -39.81 -17.96 -8.01
N ARG A 11 -40.07 -19.08 -7.31
CA ARG A 11 -39.31 -19.46 -6.11
C ARG A 11 -37.87 -19.91 -6.45
N ASN A 12 -37.64 -20.41 -7.67
CA ASN A 12 -36.31 -20.78 -8.17
C ASN A 12 -35.51 -19.55 -8.62
N ALA A 13 -36.19 -18.56 -9.22
CA ALA A 13 -35.56 -17.29 -9.62
C ALA A 13 -35.12 -16.47 -8.39
N GLN A 14 -35.88 -16.48 -7.30
CA GLN A 14 -35.50 -15.76 -6.06
C GLN A 14 -34.28 -16.35 -5.36
N ARG A 15 -34.01 -17.65 -5.51
CA ARG A 15 -32.80 -18.30 -4.96
C ARG A 15 -31.54 -18.11 -5.80
N SER A 16 -31.65 -17.62 -7.04
CA SER A 16 -30.49 -17.50 -7.94
C SER A 16 -29.76 -16.15 -7.84
N TRP A 17 -30.20 -15.25 -6.97
CA TRP A 17 -29.57 -13.94 -6.75
C TRP A 17 -28.63 -13.91 -5.54
N ASP A 18 -28.77 -14.86 -4.61
CA ASP A 18 -27.95 -14.95 -3.39
C ASP A 18 -26.55 -15.56 -3.63
N GLY A 19 -26.21 -15.93 -4.87
CA GLY A 19 -24.95 -16.60 -5.23
C GLY A 19 -24.19 -15.95 -6.39
N LEU A 20 -24.55 -14.72 -6.76
CA LEU A 20 -23.79 -13.89 -7.71
C LEU A 20 -22.86 -12.94 -6.94
N GLU A 21 -22.14 -13.47 -5.95
CA GLU A 21 -20.90 -12.84 -5.49
C GLU A 21 -19.91 -12.97 -6.65
N ASP A 22 -19.81 -11.91 -7.47
CA ASP A 22 -18.79 -11.84 -8.51
C ASP A 22 -17.44 -11.73 -7.79
N PRO A 23 -16.50 -12.67 -8.00
CA PRO A 23 -15.18 -12.63 -7.37
C PRO A 23 -14.42 -11.33 -7.66
N ARG A 24 -14.81 -10.61 -8.73
CA ARG A 24 -14.27 -9.30 -9.06
C ARG A 24 -14.70 -8.23 -8.05
N PHE A 25 -15.96 -8.23 -7.61
CA PHE A 25 -16.44 -7.28 -6.60
C PHE A 25 -15.81 -7.54 -5.23
N GLU A 26 -15.61 -8.81 -4.86
CA GLU A 26 -14.90 -9.18 -3.63
C GLU A 26 -13.43 -8.75 -3.66
N SER A 27 -12.76 -8.93 -4.81
CA SER A 27 -11.37 -8.49 -5.00
C SER A 27 -11.22 -6.97 -4.99
N GLU A 28 -12.16 -6.23 -5.58
CA GLU A 28 -12.18 -4.77 -5.56
C GLU A 28 -12.39 -4.26 -4.12
N LEU A 29 -13.35 -4.84 -3.40
CA LEU A 29 -13.62 -4.50 -2.00
C LEU A 29 -12.43 -4.79 -1.08
N ALA A 30 -11.75 -5.92 -1.27
CA ALA A 30 -10.55 -6.25 -0.51
C ALA A 30 -9.40 -5.26 -0.79
N GLY A 31 -9.26 -4.82 -2.04
CA GLY A 31 -8.29 -3.79 -2.43
C GLY A 31 -8.57 -2.44 -1.78
N GLU A 32 -9.85 -2.02 -1.72
CA GLU A 32 -10.28 -0.80 -1.03
C GLU A 32 -10.02 -0.89 0.48
N GLN A 33 -10.35 -2.01 1.11
CA GLN A 33 -10.08 -2.24 2.54
C GLN A 33 -8.58 -2.23 2.86
N ALA A 34 -7.76 -2.80 1.98
CA ALA A 34 -6.30 -2.77 2.13
C ALA A 34 -5.78 -1.33 2.01
N ALA A 35 -6.26 -0.55 1.03
CA ALA A 35 -5.89 0.85 0.87
C ALA A 35 -6.30 1.71 2.08
N ASP A 36 -7.47 1.46 2.67
CA ASP A 36 -7.95 2.15 3.87
C ASP A 36 -7.12 1.81 5.13
N LEU A 37 -6.47 0.65 5.16
CA LEU A 37 -5.61 0.21 6.26
C LEU A 37 -4.19 0.81 6.19
N VAL A 38 -3.69 1.12 4.99
CA VAL A 38 -2.32 1.68 4.78
C VAL A 38 -2.03 2.91 5.65
N PRO A 39 -2.91 3.93 5.78
CA PRO A 39 -2.67 5.06 6.67
C PRO A 39 -2.44 4.67 8.13
N ALA A 40 -3.14 3.63 8.62
CA ALA A 40 -2.94 3.13 9.98
C ALA A 40 -1.59 2.44 10.12
N LEU A 41 -1.17 1.65 9.12
CA LEU A 41 0.15 1.00 9.11
C LEU A 41 1.30 2.01 8.99
N ARG A 42 1.14 3.09 8.21
CA ARG A 42 2.12 4.20 8.16
C ARG A 42 2.33 4.88 9.51
N ALA A 43 1.29 4.91 10.34
CA ALA A 43 1.35 5.47 11.69
C ALA A 43 1.92 4.48 12.72
N ASP A 44 2.09 3.20 12.37
CA ASP A 44 2.66 2.18 13.25
C ASP A 44 4.17 2.02 13.02
N PRO A 45 5.03 2.37 14.01
CA PRO A 45 6.47 2.20 13.90
C PRO A 45 6.92 0.75 13.71
N ALA A 46 6.13 -0.24 14.13
CA ALA A 46 6.47 -1.65 13.91
C ALA A 46 6.27 -2.03 12.45
N ALA A 47 5.11 -1.71 11.87
CA ALA A 47 4.82 -1.92 10.45
C ALA A 47 5.81 -1.18 9.54
N CYS A 48 6.14 0.08 9.84
CA CYS A 48 7.15 0.83 9.09
C CYS A 48 8.54 0.19 9.16
N ARG A 49 8.93 -0.40 10.29
CA ARG A 49 10.20 -1.12 10.42
C ARG A 49 10.19 -2.42 9.61
N GLU A 50 9.10 -3.16 9.65
CA GLU A 50 8.97 -4.37 8.83
C GLU A 50 9.03 -4.03 7.33
N ALA A 51 8.31 -2.99 6.90
CA ALA A 51 8.37 -2.51 5.53
C ALA A 51 9.79 -2.09 5.11
N GLU A 52 10.51 -1.35 5.96
CA GLU A 52 11.90 -0.96 5.69
C GLU A 52 12.83 -2.18 5.56
N GLN A 53 12.66 -3.20 6.40
CA GLN A 53 13.48 -4.42 6.32
C GLN A 53 13.31 -5.19 5.01
N TRP A 54 12.12 -5.12 4.41
CA TRP A 54 11.86 -5.70 3.09
C TRP A 54 12.45 -4.87 1.96
N VAL A 55 12.40 -3.54 2.09
CA VAL A 55 12.98 -2.60 1.12
C VAL A 55 14.52 -2.56 1.23
N ALA A 56 15.08 -2.96 2.36
CA ALA A 56 16.53 -3.01 2.55
C ALA A 56 17.20 -3.93 1.51
N GLY A 57 18.06 -3.33 0.69
CA GLY A 57 18.79 -4.01 -0.38
C GLY A 57 18.04 -4.11 -1.72
N THR A 58 16.87 -3.49 -1.87
CA THR A 58 16.16 -3.44 -3.16
C THR A 58 16.69 -2.32 -4.06
N PHE A 59 17.23 -1.25 -3.48
CA PHE A 59 17.86 -0.17 -4.22
C PHE A 59 19.29 -0.52 -4.65
N ASP A 60 19.78 0.18 -5.67
CA ASP A 60 21.16 0.03 -6.10
C ASP A 60 22.14 0.76 -5.16
N GLY A 61 23.42 0.46 -5.32
CA GLY A 61 24.47 1.09 -4.52
C GLY A 61 24.63 2.59 -4.78
N GLU A 62 24.15 3.10 -5.92
CA GLU A 62 24.19 4.52 -6.24
C GLU A 62 23.20 5.29 -5.37
N HIS A 63 21.95 4.82 -5.27
CA HIS A 63 20.93 5.39 -4.40
C HIS A 63 21.37 5.46 -2.93
N TYR A 64 21.90 4.36 -2.38
CA TYR A 64 22.42 4.35 -1.01
C TYR A 64 23.60 5.32 -0.81
N THR A 65 24.43 5.49 -1.84
CA THR A 65 25.52 6.47 -1.82
C THR A 65 24.97 7.89 -1.78
N GLU A 66 23.97 8.21 -2.60
CA GLU A 66 23.31 9.51 -2.63
C GLU A 66 22.67 9.86 -1.29
N VAL A 67 21.92 8.94 -0.68
CA VAL A 67 21.34 9.10 0.67
C VAL A 67 22.42 9.38 1.70
N THR A 68 23.49 8.58 1.71
CA THR A 68 24.59 8.74 2.67
C THR A 68 25.28 10.11 2.51
N LEU A 69 25.53 10.55 1.26
CA LEU A 69 26.14 11.84 0.99
C LEU A 69 25.22 13.01 1.35
N ALA A 70 23.91 12.91 1.08
CA ALA A 70 22.93 13.93 1.44
C ALA A 70 22.83 14.08 2.97
N LEU A 71 22.83 12.98 3.72
CA LEU A 71 22.84 13.00 5.19
C LEU A 71 24.14 13.61 5.75
N HIS A 72 25.28 13.29 5.15
CA HIS A 72 26.56 13.92 5.51
C HIS A 72 26.52 15.44 5.29
N GLN A 73 26.01 15.91 4.15
CA GLN A 73 25.85 17.34 3.87
C GLN A 73 24.86 18.00 4.83
N LEU A 74 23.75 17.34 5.16
CA LEU A 74 22.75 17.82 6.11
C LEU A 74 23.36 18.07 7.48
N HIS A 75 24.21 17.16 7.98
CA HIS A 75 24.91 17.34 9.25
C HIS A 75 25.78 18.60 9.29
N HIS A 76 26.35 19.01 8.15
CA HIS A 76 27.21 20.19 8.03
C HIS A 76 26.46 21.46 7.62
N THR A 77 25.16 21.38 7.34
CA THR A 77 24.33 22.52 6.94
C THR A 77 23.61 23.08 8.16
N ALA A 78 23.75 24.38 8.42
CA ALA A 78 22.98 25.01 9.48
C ALA A 78 21.49 24.98 9.12
N PRO A 79 20.56 24.75 10.08
CA PRO A 79 19.13 24.71 9.79
C PRO A 79 18.58 25.98 9.11
N SER A 80 19.17 27.14 9.38
CA SER A 80 18.81 28.42 8.74
C SER A 80 19.08 28.42 7.23
N ASP A 81 20.08 27.67 6.79
CA ASP A 81 20.56 27.66 5.42
C ASP A 81 19.90 26.55 4.61
N LEU A 82 19.20 25.61 5.28
CA LEU A 82 18.58 24.45 4.67
C LEU A 82 17.36 24.80 3.80
N ILE A 83 16.51 25.74 4.26
CA ILE A 83 15.20 26.03 3.66
C ILE A 83 15.31 26.43 2.18
N ASP A 84 16.30 27.25 1.84
CA ASP A 84 16.53 27.74 0.47
C ASP A 84 17.65 26.96 -0.25
N SER A 85 18.14 25.87 0.35
CA SER A 85 19.24 25.08 -0.21
C SER A 85 18.75 24.07 -1.27
N PRO A 86 19.60 23.75 -2.27
CA PRO A 86 19.36 22.62 -3.16
C PRO A 86 19.38 21.27 -2.42
N LEU A 87 20.01 21.20 -1.25
CA LEU A 87 20.07 20.00 -0.41
C LEU A 87 18.69 19.57 0.07
N LEU A 88 17.82 20.52 0.46
CA LEU A 88 16.46 20.19 0.88
C LEU A 88 15.66 19.53 -0.24
N ALA A 89 15.77 20.06 -1.47
CA ALA A 89 15.13 19.47 -2.64
C ALA A 89 15.67 18.06 -2.93
N GLN A 90 16.98 17.86 -2.79
CA GLN A 90 17.60 16.54 -2.94
C GLN A 90 17.08 15.54 -1.89
N LEU A 91 17.00 15.94 -0.62
CA LEU A 91 16.49 15.10 0.46
C LEU A 91 15.03 14.70 0.23
N TYR A 92 14.18 15.61 -0.24
CA TYR A 92 12.80 15.28 -0.59
C TYR A 92 12.70 14.31 -1.77
N ALA A 93 13.56 14.46 -2.79
CA ALA A 93 13.58 13.54 -3.92
C ALA A 93 13.99 12.13 -3.49
N LEU A 94 15.03 12.01 -2.67
CA LEU A 94 15.48 10.72 -2.12
C LEU A 94 14.43 10.10 -1.21
N ALA A 95 13.85 10.89 -0.30
CA ALA A 95 12.79 10.43 0.59
C ALA A 95 11.53 9.97 -0.16
N ALA A 96 11.19 10.59 -1.29
CA ALA A 96 10.05 10.17 -2.10
C ALA A 96 10.27 8.78 -2.72
N VAL A 97 11.50 8.47 -3.13
CA VAL A 97 11.86 7.15 -3.67
C VAL A 97 11.78 6.08 -2.58
N GLU A 98 12.37 6.33 -1.41
CA GLU A 98 12.27 5.40 -0.27
C GLU A 98 10.81 5.20 0.18
N ALA A 99 10.07 6.30 0.33
CA ALA A 99 8.67 6.25 0.77
C ALA A 99 7.78 5.47 -0.21
N ALA A 100 8.00 5.60 -1.52
CA ALA A 100 7.24 4.84 -2.51
C ALA A 100 7.45 3.32 -2.36
N ALA A 101 8.69 2.88 -2.19
CA ALA A 101 9.00 1.46 -1.97
C ALA A 101 8.41 0.94 -0.65
N MET A 102 8.52 1.72 0.43
CA MET A 102 7.90 1.37 1.71
C MET A 102 6.38 1.33 1.62
N ASP A 103 5.77 2.27 0.90
CA ASP A 103 4.32 2.34 0.71
C ASP A 103 3.76 1.15 -0.07
N GLU A 104 4.49 0.68 -1.09
CA GLU A 104 4.17 -0.57 -1.79
C GLU A 104 4.18 -1.75 -0.81
N GLN A 105 5.22 -1.87 0.02
CA GLN A 105 5.31 -2.95 1.00
C GLN A 105 4.20 -2.87 2.06
N LEU A 106 3.84 -1.67 2.53
CA LEU A 106 2.75 -1.47 3.47
C LEU A 106 1.40 -1.86 2.86
N LEU A 107 1.20 -1.61 1.57
CA LEU A 107 0.00 -2.06 0.85
C LEU A 107 -0.05 -3.59 0.71
N GLU A 108 1.08 -4.24 0.45
CA GLU A 108 1.16 -5.70 0.45
C GLU A 108 0.81 -6.29 1.82
N MET A 109 1.37 -5.72 2.89
CA MET A 109 1.05 -6.12 4.26
C MET A 109 -0.44 -5.93 4.56
N ALA A 110 -1.03 -4.81 4.13
CA ALA A 110 -2.46 -4.55 4.28
C ALA A 110 -3.32 -5.58 3.52
N THR A 111 -2.92 -5.92 2.30
CA THR A 111 -3.59 -6.92 1.46
C THR A 111 -3.57 -8.30 2.12
N GLN A 112 -2.44 -8.69 2.70
CA GLN A 112 -2.30 -9.96 3.42
C GLN A 112 -3.18 -9.98 4.69
N GLN A 113 -3.33 -8.86 5.39
CA GLN A 113 -4.19 -8.77 6.58
C GLN A 113 -5.68 -8.85 6.24
N VAL A 114 -6.12 -8.24 5.13
CA VAL A 114 -7.52 -8.31 4.68
C VAL A 114 -7.88 -9.72 4.18
N ALA A 115 -6.90 -10.45 3.63
CA ALA A 115 -7.09 -11.81 3.12
C ALA A 115 -7.00 -12.92 4.19
N ALA A 116 -6.61 -12.60 5.43
CA ALA A 116 -6.38 -13.55 6.53
C ALA A 116 -7.62 -13.76 7.41
#